data_AF-A0A453G5E1-F1
#
_entry.id   AF-A0A453G5E1-F1
#
_cell.length_a   1.000
_cell.length_b   1.000
_cell.length_c   1.000
_cell.angle_alpha   90.00
_cell.angle_beta   90.00
_cell.angle_gamma   90.00
#
_symmetry.space_group_name_H-M   'P 1'
#
loop_
_entity.id
_entity.type
_entity.pdbx_description
1 polymer ?
#
loop_
_entity_poly.entity_id
_entity_poly.type
_entity_poly.pdbx_seq_one_letter_code
_entity_poly.pdbx_strand_id
1 'polypeptide(L)'
;AMATATATTACLLAVWSLVAAGLFGTGLARSSVAPAAVGKEQREFDYFALALQWPGTICSSTRHCCAVNGCCRSEALHTFTIHGLWPDYDDGTWPSCCRHTSFDMDKLTPLKPALDKYWPSLYCSSSSTCFSGRGPFWAHEWEKHGTCSAPVVHEELQYFTAAIDLYLKYNVTEMLATGDILVSNGKEYALSDVIDTIKHAFGGSPQIICKKGSVEELRLCFTKDLKE
;
A
#
# COMPACT_ATOMS: atom_id res chain seq x y z
N ALA A 1 -39.82 20.53 -6.72
CA ALA A 1 -38.94 21.18 -7.71
C ALA A 1 -37.78 20.24 -7.98
N MET A 2 -37.77 19.64 -9.17
CA MET A 2 -36.71 18.78 -9.71
C MET A 2 -35.47 19.61 -10.03
N ALA A 3 -34.28 19.05 -9.77
CA ALA A 3 -33.15 19.11 -10.69
C ALA A 3 -32.06 18.12 -10.25
N THR A 4 -32.14 16.92 -10.79
CA THR A 4 -31.06 15.94 -10.92
C THR A 4 -30.01 16.48 -11.89
N ALA A 5 -28.74 16.57 -11.50
CA ALA A 5 -27.63 16.84 -12.42
C ALA A 5 -26.96 15.51 -12.79
N THR A 6 -27.34 14.99 -13.96
CA THR A 6 -26.67 13.88 -14.65
C THR A 6 -25.42 14.40 -15.35
N ALA A 7 -24.24 13.90 -14.99
CA ALA A 7 -23.01 14.13 -15.74
C ALA A 7 -23.02 13.25 -16.99
N THR A 8 -23.35 13.85 -18.14
CA THR A 8 -23.26 13.22 -19.45
C THR A 8 -21.84 13.28 -20.00
N THR A 9 -21.29 12.12 -20.27
CA THR A 9 -20.05 11.87 -21.02
C THR A 9 -20.17 12.46 -22.43
N ALA A 10 -19.37 13.48 -22.77
CA ALA A 10 -19.24 13.99 -24.13
C ALA A 10 -17.93 13.48 -24.74
N CYS A 11 -18.04 12.46 -25.59
CA CYS A 11 -16.97 11.97 -26.43
C CYS A 11 -16.84 12.92 -27.64
N LEU A 12 -15.80 13.75 -27.68
CA LEU A 12 -15.55 14.64 -28.82
C LEU A 12 -14.76 13.90 -29.89
N LEU A 13 -15.43 13.62 -31.01
CA LEU A 13 -14.80 13.17 -32.25
C LEU A 13 -14.11 14.36 -32.92
N ALA A 14 -12.78 14.35 -32.95
CA ALA A 14 -12.01 15.31 -33.76
C ALA A 14 -12.02 14.89 -35.23
N VAL A 15 -12.73 15.63 -36.06
CA VAL A 15 -12.69 15.53 -37.53
C VAL A 15 -11.47 16.32 -38.01
N TRP A 16 -10.47 15.66 -38.59
CA TRP A 16 -9.36 16.33 -39.28
C TRP A 16 -9.62 16.32 -40.79
N SER A 17 -9.70 17.51 -41.37
CA SER A 17 -9.83 17.73 -42.80
C SER A 17 -8.55 17.35 -43.54
N LEU A 18 -8.69 16.55 -44.60
CA LEU A 18 -7.65 16.28 -45.60
C LEU A 18 -7.45 17.52 -46.48
N VAL A 19 -6.22 18.04 -46.53
CA VAL A 19 -5.77 18.92 -47.63
C VAL A 19 -4.52 18.28 -48.23
N ALA A 20 -4.62 17.93 -49.52
CA ALA A 20 -3.52 17.42 -50.33
C ALA A 20 -3.16 18.45 -51.40
N ALA A 21 -1.86 18.78 -51.49
CA ALA A 21 -1.08 19.31 -52.64
C ALA A 21 0.18 19.95 -52.04
N GLY A 22 1.41 19.83 -52.53
CA GLY A 22 2.00 19.30 -53.75
C GLY A 22 3.53 19.48 -53.61
N LEU A 23 4.29 18.86 -54.52
CA LEU A 23 5.71 18.48 -54.40
C LEU A 23 6.77 19.59 -54.51
N PHE A 24 7.99 19.20 -54.08
CA PHE A 24 9.36 19.66 -54.39
C PHE A 24 10.03 20.71 -53.48
N GLY A 25 11.01 20.25 -52.70
CA GLY A 25 11.98 21.08 -51.99
C GLY A 25 12.98 20.23 -51.19
N THR A 26 14.24 20.23 -51.62
CA THR A 26 15.37 19.49 -51.05
C THR A 26 15.76 19.94 -49.64
N GLY A 27 15.99 18.97 -48.74
CA GLY A 27 17.02 19.03 -47.70
C GLY A 27 16.82 19.95 -46.50
N LEU A 28 16.39 19.35 -45.38
CA LEU A 28 16.97 19.48 -44.02
C LEU A 28 16.05 18.72 -43.07
N ALA A 29 16.45 17.51 -42.67
CA ALA A 29 15.76 16.75 -41.64
C ALA A 29 15.82 17.55 -40.33
N ARG A 30 14.72 18.23 -39.99
CA ARG A 30 14.56 18.92 -38.73
C ARG A 30 14.31 17.84 -37.68
N SER A 31 15.35 17.46 -36.93
CA SER A 31 15.20 16.59 -35.77
C SER A 31 14.22 17.23 -34.78
N SER A 32 12.97 16.76 -34.78
CA SER A 32 12.02 17.04 -33.74
C SER A 32 12.45 16.25 -32.50
N VAL A 33 13.31 16.86 -31.69
CA VAL A 33 13.50 16.40 -30.32
C VAL A 33 12.19 16.69 -29.61
N ALA A 34 11.35 15.68 -29.46
CA ALA A 34 10.22 15.76 -28.55
C ALA A 34 10.81 16.14 -27.17
N PRO A 35 10.25 17.14 -26.47
CA PRO A 35 10.67 17.39 -25.11
C PRO A 35 10.50 16.07 -24.34
N ALA A 36 11.59 15.59 -23.74
CA ALA A 36 11.51 14.50 -22.79
C ALA A 36 10.40 14.88 -21.79
N ALA A 37 9.45 13.97 -21.57
CA ALA A 37 8.45 14.16 -20.55
C ALA A 37 9.20 14.39 -19.23
N VAL A 38 9.26 15.65 -18.79
CA VAL A 38 9.69 15.98 -17.44
C VAL A 38 8.66 15.31 -16.55
N GLY A 39 9.02 14.16 -15.97
CA GLY A 39 8.18 13.50 -14.99
C GLY A 39 7.81 14.54 -13.94
N LYS A 40 6.52 14.66 -13.62
CA LYS A 40 6.09 15.52 -12.52
C LYS A 40 6.92 15.13 -11.29
N GLU A 41 7.71 16.04 -10.76
CA GLU A 41 8.26 15.85 -9.41
C GLU A 41 7.08 15.59 -8.48
N GLN A 42 7.07 14.40 -7.87
CA GLN A 42 6.10 14.09 -6.84
C GLN A 42 6.46 14.93 -5.62
N ARG A 43 5.47 15.65 -5.07
CA ARG A 43 5.67 16.39 -3.83
C ARG A 43 5.95 15.41 -2.69
N GLU A 44 6.64 15.88 -1.67
CA GLU A 44 6.85 15.11 -0.45
C GLU A 44 5.51 14.71 0.20
N PHE A 45 5.43 13.48 0.71
CA PHE A 45 4.30 12.93 1.46
C PHE A 45 4.03 13.71 2.74
N ASP A 46 2.90 13.48 3.40
CA ASP A 46 2.48 14.23 4.59
C ASP A 46 2.66 13.38 5.87
N TYR A 47 2.29 12.10 5.83
CA TYR A 47 2.39 11.16 6.95
C TYR A 47 2.65 9.72 6.48
N PHE A 48 2.94 8.81 7.42
CA PHE A 48 3.02 7.37 7.15
C PHE A 48 1.78 6.65 7.68
N ALA A 49 1.19 5.76 6.90
CA ALA A 49 0.21 4.79 7.37
C ALA A 49 0.86 3.41 7.50
N LEU A 50 0.96 2.87 8.71
CA LEU A 50 1.24 1.44 8.90
C LEU A 50 -0.06 0.67 8.71
N ALA A 51 -0.21 0.03 7.56
CA ALA A 51 -1.33 -0.83 7.24
C ALA A 51 -1.10 -2.25 7.76
N LEU A 52 -2.05 -2.74 8.55
CA LEU A 52 -2.05 -4.04 9.18
C LEU A 52 -3.25 -4.84 8.72
N GLN A 53 -3.01 -6.01 8.17
CA GLN A 53 -4.05 -6.88 7.65
C GLN A 53 -4.40 -7.99 8.65
N TRP A 54 -5.69 -8.34 8.74
CA TRP A 54 -6.18 -9.41 9.61
C TRP A 54 -6.26 -10.75 8.86
N PRO A 55 -5.38 -11.73 9.17
CA PRO A 55 -5.36 -13.00 8.45
C PRO A 55 -6.69 -13.76 8.52
N GLY A 56 -7.42 -13.71 9.64
CA GLY A 56 -8.69 -14.42 9.78
C GLY A 56 -9.72 -14.03 8.71
N THR A 57 -9.83 -12.74 8.37
CA THR A 57 -10.74 -12.27 7.32
C THR A 57 -10.21 -12.57 5.93
N ILE A 58 -8.93 -12.32 5.67
CA ILE A 58 -8.33 -12.53 4.34
C ILE A 58 -8.34 -14.01 3.96
N CYS A 59 -7.87 -14.85 4.90
CA CYS A 59 -7.73 -16.29 4.71
C CYS A 59 -9.07 -17.04 4.65
N SER A 60 -10.18 -16.41 5.07
CA SER A 60 -11.53 -17.00 4.96
C SER A 60 -11.92 -17.39 3.52
N SER A 61 -11.31 -16.72 2.54
CA SER A 61 -11.53 -16.95 1.11
C SER A 61 -10.47 -17.83 0.44
N THR A 62 -9.43 -18.23 1.17
CA THR A 62 -8.32 -19.04 0.63
C THR A 62 -8.81 -20.44 0.26
N ARG A 63 -8.63 -20.81 -1.02
CA ARG A 63 -8.97 -22.14 -1.56
C ARG A 63 -7.76 -22.96 -2.00
N HIS A 64 -6.61 -22.31 -2.17
CA HIS A 64 -5.39 -22.91 -2.68
C HIS A 64 -4.20 -22.49 -1.81
N CYS A 65 -3.32 -23.45 -1.55
CA CYS A 65 -2.12 -23.26 -0.74
C CYS A 65 -0.86 -23.30 -1.59
N CYS A 66 0.16 -22.60 -1.11
CA CYS A 66 1.50 -22.54 -1.69
C CYS A 66 2.49 -22.16 -0.58
N ALA A 67 3.79 -22.32 -0.85
CA ALA A 67 4.84 -22.14 0.16
C ALA A 67 4.87 -20.75 0.81
N VAL A 68 4.50 -19.70 0.06
CA VAL A 68 4.55 -18.31 0.55
C VAL A 68 3.26 -17.84 1.22
N ASN A 69 2.17 -18.61 1.13
CA ASN A 69 0.86 -18.19 1.64
C ASN A 69 0.77 -18.45 3.15
N GLY A 70 0.79 -17.36 3.93
CA GLY A 70 0.65 -17.35 5.38
C GLY A 70 -0.66 -17.97 5.89
N CYS A 71 -1.71 -18.02 5.07
CA CYS A 71 -2.97 -18.69 5.42
C CYS A 71 -2.84 -20.21 5.57
N CYS A 72 -1.80 -20.82 5.01
CA CYS A 72 -1.61 -22.27 4.95
C CYS A 72 -0.46 -22.77 5.83
N ARG A 73 -0.03 -21.96 6.80
CA ARG A 73 0.98 -22.35 7.78
C ARG A 73 0.44 -23.41 8.73
N SER A 74 1.33 -24.25 9.25
CA SER A 74 0.98 -25.25 10.27
C SER A 74 0.46 -24.59 11.54
N GLU A 75 1.05 -23.45 11.91
CA GLU A 75 0.56 -22.58 12.97
C GLU A 75 -0.26 -21.45 12.37
N ALA A 76 -1.52 -21.32 12.80
CA ALA A 76 -2.39 -20.27 12.32
C ALA A 76 -1.94 -18.90 12.83
N LEU A 77 -2.09 -17.89 11.98
CA LEU A 77 -1.78 -16.51 12.32
C LEU A 77 -2.91 -15.92 13.19
N HIS A 78 -2.65 -15.77 14.49
CA HIS A 78 -3.59 -15.21 15.47
C HIS A 78 -3.32 -13.73 15.81
N THR A 79 -2.49 -13.07 15.01
CA THR A 79 -2.15 -11.65 15.17
C THR A 79 -2.34 -10.92 13.85
N PHE A 80 -2.52 -9.59 13.91
CA PHE A 80 -2.40 -8.75 12.73
C PHE A 80 -1.01 -8.92 12.12
N THR A 81 -0.93 -8.95 10.80
CA THR A 81 0.32 -8.96 10.05
C THR A 81 0.48 -7.66 9.28
N ILE A 82 1.71 -7.26 8.99
CA ILE A 82 1.97 -6.06 8.19
C ILE A 82 1.45 -6.29 6.77
N HIS A 83 0.74 -5.29 6.25
CA HIS A 83 0.48 -5.12 4.82
C HIS A 83 1.55 -4.22 4.22
N GLY A 84 1.74 -3.02 4.79
CA GLY A 84 2.79 -2.10 4.39
C GLY A 84 2.91 -0.85 5.23
N LEU A 85 3.94 -0.06 4.94
CA LEU A 85 4.17 1.26 5.53
C LEU A 85 4.10 2.28 4.40
N TRP A 86 3.05 3.09 4.35
CA TRP A 86 2.73 3.87 3.17
C TRP A 86 2.90 5.36 3.44
N PRO A 87 3.81 6.04 2.72
CA PRO A 87 3.78 7.49 2.63
C PRO A 87 2.48 7.92 1.96
N ASP A 88 1.67 8.73 2.64
CA ASP A 88 0.35 9.18 2.18
C ASP A 88 0.24 10.71 2.24
N TYR A 89 -0.79 11.25 1.58
CA TYR A 89 -1.13 12.67 1.60
C TYR A 89 -2.40 12.94 2.42
N ASP A 90 -2.50 14.12 3.02
CA ASP A 90 -3.67 14.54 3.82
C ASP A 90 -4.95 14.66 3.00
N ASP A 91 -4.84 14.75 1.67
CA ASP A 91 -5.99 14.80 0.74
C ASP A 91 -6.58 13.41 0.43
N GLY A 92 -6.04 12.34 1.03
CA GLY A 92 -6.45 10.96 0.82
C GLY A 92 -5.88 10.30 -0.43
N THR A 93 -4.99 10.97 -1.16
CA THR A 93 -4.18 10.38 -2.22
C THR A 93 -2.80 9.98 -1.70
N TRP A 94 -1.95 9.38 -2.54
CA TRP A 94 -0.61 8.94 -2.12
C TRP A 94 0.40 8.99 -3.29
N PRO A 95 1.68 9.25 -3.00
CA PRO A 95 2.75 9.04 -3.97
C PRO A 95 2.92 7.54 -4.25
N SER A 96 3.33 7.20 -5.47
CA SER A 96 3.63 5.80 -5.81
C SER A 96 4.71 5.68 -6.88
N CYS A 97 5.46 4.59 -6.83
CA CYS A 97 6.51 4.25 -7.80
C CYS A 97 7.53 5.39 -8.01
N CYS A 98 7.97 6.02 -6.91
CA CYS A 98 8.69 7.30 -6.94
C CYS A 98 10.11 7.21 -7.47
N ARG A 99 10.73 6.03 -7.39
CA ARG A 99 12.08 5.80 -7.92
C ARG A 99 12.13 4.48 -8.68
N HIS A 100 12.75 4.52 -9.85
CA HIS A 100 13.03 3.31 -10.60
C HIS A 100 14.19 2.55 -9.92
N THR A 101 13.84 1.51 -9.17
CA THR A 101 14.78 0.62 -8.48
C THR A 101 14.28 -0.81 -8.63
N SER A 102 15.20 -1.77 -8.56
CA SER A 102 14.83 -3.18 -8.39
C SER A 102 14.94 -3.55 -6.92
N PHE A 103 13.93 -4.25 -6.42
CA PHE A 103 13.95 -4.87 -5.11
C PHE A 103 15.05 -5.94 -5.00
N ASP A 104 15.73 -6.02 -3.86
CA ASP A 104 16.86 -6.92 -3.64
C ASP A 104 16.74 -7.65 -2.28
N MET A 105 16.25 -8.90 -2.34
CA MET A 105 16.08 -9.75 -1.17
C MET A 105 17.33 -9.91 -0.32
N ASP A 106 18.53 -9.84 -0.90
CA ASP A 106 19.78 -10.09 -0.16
C ASP A 106 20.05 -8.98 0.86
N LYS A 107 19.58 -7.75 0.57
CA LYS A 107 19.64 -6.62 1.52
C LYS A 107 18.80 -6.87 2.77
N LEU A 108 17.79 -7.73 2.69
CA LEU A 108 16.86 -8.03 3.77
C LEU A 108 17.22 -9.29 4.55
N THR A 109 18.36 -9.92 4.25
CA THR A 109 18.86 -11.09 4.99
C THR A 109 18.78 -10.92 6.50
N PRO A 110 19.16 -9.78 7.13
CA PRO A 110 19.05 -9.61 8.57
C PRO A 110 17.61 -9.59 9.11
N LEU A 111 16.63 -9.21 8.28
CA LEU A 111 15.22 -9.07 8.67
C LEU A 111 14.38 -10.28 8.27
N LYS A 112 14.92 -11.21 7.48
CA LYS A 112 14.15 -12.32 6.89
C LYS A 112 13.29 -13.10 7.89
N PRO A 113 13.76 -13.46 9.11
CA PRO A 113 12.90 -14.13 10.10
C PRO A 113 11.73 -13.27 10.57
N ALA A 114 11.94 -11.97 10.76
CA ALA A 114 10.90 -11.03 11.17
C ALA A 114 9.88 -10.80 10.05
N LEU A 115 10.35 -10.64 8.80
CA LEU A 115 9.49 -10.52 7.63
C LEU A 115 8.65 -11.77 7.41
N ASP A 116 9.24 -12.96 7.49
CA ASP A 116 8.49 -14.22 7.40
C ASP A 116 7.43 -14.29 8.49
N LYS A 117 7.74 -13.88 9.73
CA LYS A 117 6.79 -14.00 10.84
C LYS A 117 5.67 -12.95 10.79
N TYR A 118 6.02 -11.68 10.60
CA TYR A 118 5.12 -10.55 10.82
C TYR A 118 4.62 -9.89 9.53
N TRP A 119 5.27 -10.13 8.40
CA TRP A 119 4.88 -9.59 7.09
C TRP A 119 4.74 -10.67 6.00
N PRO A 120 4.06 -11.81 6.24
CA PRO A 120 3.87 -12.82 5.21
C PRO A 120 2.98 -12.33 4.07
N SER A 121 3.15 -12.92 2.88
CA SER A 121 2.09 -12.88 1.88
C SER A 121 0.92 -13.74 2.35
N LEU A 122 -0.32 -13.28 2.17
CA LEU A 122 -1.52 -14.08 2.39
C LEU A 122 -2.12 -14.63 1.07
N TYR A 123 -1.39 -14.46 -0.03
CA TYR A 123 -1.79 -14.88 -1.37
C TYR A 123 -0.68 -15.68 -2.06
N CYS A 124 -1.08 -16.53 -3.01
CA CYS A 124 -0.14 -17.35 -3.79
C CYS A 124 0.38 -16.70 -5.07
N SER A 125 -0.36 -15.75 -5.62
CA SER A 125 0.05 -15.06 -6.84
C SER A 125 1.22 -14.12 -6.55
N SER A 126 2.16 -14.02 -7.49
CA SER A 126 3.14 -12.94 -7.47
C SER A 126 2.44 -11.59 -7.53
N SER A 127 2.94 -10.63 -6.78
CA SER A 127 2.40 -9.28 -6.73
C SER A 127 2.90 -8.50 -7.94
N SER A 128 2.04 -7.66 -8.51
CA SER A 128 2.44 -6.70 -9.56
C SER A 128 3.33 -5.65 -8.91
N THR A 129 4.48 -5.34 -9.48
CA THR A 129 5.33 -4.25 -8.99
C THR A 129 5.24 -3.06 -9.93
N CYS A 130 6.04 -2.02 -9.69
CA CYS A 130 6.05 -0.86 -10.57
C CYS A 130 6.59 -1.22 -11.95
N PHE A 131 6.31 -0.38 -12.95
CA PHE A 131 6.88 -0.51 -14.29
C PHE A 131 6.61 -1.88 -14.97
N SER A 132 5.42 -2.44 -14.71
CA SER A 132 4.97 -3.74 -15.24
C SER A 132 5.78 -4.95 -14.75
N GLY A 133 6.50 -4.81 -13.64
CA GLY A 133 7.20 -5.91 -12.98
C GLY A 133 6.27 -6.84 -12.20
N ARG A 134 6.81 -7.98 -11.78
CA ARG A 134 6.16 -8.92 -10.85
C ARG A 134 7.19 -9.48 -9.89
N GLY A 135 6.79 -9.71 -8.64
CA GLY A 135 7.71 -10.16 -7.61
C GLY A 135 7.02 -10.72 -6.37
N PRO A 136 7.80 -11.01 -5.31
CA PRO A 136 7.25 -11.29 -4.00
C PRO A 136 6.48 -10.07 -3.47
N PHE A 137 5.64 -10.29 -2.47
CA PHE A 137 4.84 -9.23 -1.86
C PHE A 137 5.69 -8.05 -1.36
N TRP A 138 6.85 -8.33 -0.77
CA TRP A 138 7.77 -7.27 -0.32
C TRP A 138 8.32 -6.41 -1.46
N ALA A 139 8.52 -6.97 -2.66
CA ALA A 139 8.93 -6.18 -3.82
C ALA A 139 7.85 -5.17 -4.21
N HIS A 140 6.57 -5.55 -4.12
CA HIS A 140 5.46 -4.63 -4.35
C HIS A 140 5.49 -3.47 -3.35
N GLU A 141 5.58 -3.78 -2.07
CA GLU A 141 5.55 -2.78 -0.99
C GLU A 141 6.75 -1.82 -1.08
N TRP A 142 7.94 -2.34 -1.35
CA TRP A 142 9.12 -1.49 -1.55
C TRP A 142 9.01 -0.63 -2.79
N GLU A 143 8.80 -1.22 -3.98
CA GLU A 143 8.85 -0.47 -5.24
C GLU A 143 7.73 0.56 -5.32
N LYS A 144 6.52 0.22 -4.87
CA LYS A 144 5.35 1.10 -4.95
C LYS A 144 5.31 2.15 -3.85
N HIS A 145 5.62 1.79 -2.60
CA HIS A 145 5.45 2.66 -1.44
C HIS A 145 6.79 3.04 -0.80
N GLY A 146 7.68 2.08 -0.57
CA GLY A 146 8.98 2.33 0.06
C GLY A 146 9.85 3.34 -0.70
N THR A 147 9.85 3.30 -2.04
CA THR A 147 10.58 4.29 -2.87
C THR A 147 10.11 5.73 -2.68
N CYS A 148 8.92 5.93 -2.13
CA CYS A 148 8.30 7.23 -1.88
C CYS A 148 8.54 7.75 -0.46
N SER A 149 9.28 7.01 0.37
CA SER A 149 9.49 7.34 1.78
C SER A 149 10.59 8.39 2.02
N ALA A 150 11.24 8.86 0.96
CA ALA A 150 12.25 9.91 1.05
C ALA A 150 11.63 11.28 1.39
N PRO A 151 12.31 12.13 2.19
CA PRO A 151 13.67 11.97 2.70
C PRO A 151 13.76 11.24 4.06
N VAL A 152 12.65 10.72 4.61
CA VAL A 152 12.67 10.07 5.92
C VAL A 152 13.39 8.72 5.86
N VAL A 153 13.07 7.93 4.84
CA VAL A 153 13.66 6.62 4.58
C VAL A 153 14.08 6.54 3.13
N HIS A 154 15.34 6.18 2.88
CA HIS A 154 15.91 6.19 1.53
C HIS A 154 16.18 4.79 0.99
N GLU A 155 16.57 3.86 1.86
CA GLU A 155 17.08 2.55 1.46
C GLU A 155 16.14 1.42 1.86
N GLU A 156 16.20 0.34 1.07
CA GLU A 156 15.29 -0.81 1.20
C GLU A 156 15.33 -1.40 2.62
N LEU A 157 16.52 -1.66 3.15
CA LEU A 157 16.68 -2.19 4.51
C LEU A 157 16.08 -1.24 5.56
N GLN A 158 16.28 0.07 5.42
CA GLN A 158 15.75 1.05 6.37
C GLN A 158 14.22 1.06 6.37
N TYR A 159 13.57 0.90 5.21
CA TYR A 159 12.11 0.85 5.08
C TYR A 159 11.52 -0.36 5.78
N PHE A 160 12.07 -1.54 5.56
CA PHE A 160 11.60 -2.75 6.23
C PHE A 160 11.92 -2.73 7.73
N THR A 161 13.07 -2.19 8.15
CA THR A 161 13.38 -1.99 9.57
C THR A 161 12.36 -1.07 10.22
N ALA A 162 12.08 0.10 9.64
CA ALA A 162 11.13 1.06 10.21
C ALA A 162 9.73 0.48 10.38
N ALA A 163 9.22 -0.22 9.36
CA ALA A 163 7.90 -0.86 9.42
C ALA A 163 7.84 -1.97 10.49
N ILE A 164 8.88 -2.80 10.60
CA ILE A 164 8.96 -3.86 11.62
C ILE A 164 9.06 -3.24 13.03
N ASP A 165 9.87 -2.21 13.22
CA ASP A 165 10.03 -1.54 14.51
C ASP A 165 8.71 -0.89 14.97
N LEU A 166 8.00 -0.22 14.07
CA LEU A 166 6.67 0.32 14.34
C LEU A 166 5.67 -0.78 14.69
N TYR A 167 5.64 -1.86 13.92
CA TYR A 167 4.76 -3.01 14.19
C TYR A 167 5.00 -3.61 15.58
N LEU A 168 6.27 -3.82 15.96
CA LEU A 168 6.64 -4.40 17.24
C LEU A 168 6.35 -3.43 18.41
N LYS A 169 6.56 -2.12 18.20
CA LYS A 169 6.29 -1.10 19.21
C LYS A 169 4.79 -0.91 19.44
N TYR A 170 3.99 -0.94 18.37
CA TYR A 170 2.54 -0.69 18.41
C TYR A 170 1.76 -1.95 18.02
N ASN A 171 1.88 -3.00 18.84
CA ASN A 171 1.18 -4.26 18.59
C ASN A 171 -0.33 -4.11 18.80
N VAL A 172 -1.06 -3.92 17.69
CA VAL A 172 -2.52 -3.73 17.69
C VAL A 172 -3.28 -4.90 18.31
N THR A 173 -2.80 -6.13 18.17
CA THR A 173 -3.46 -7.29 18.82
C THR A 173 -3.37 -7.19 20.35
N GLU A 174 -2.24 -6.74 20.89
CA GLU A 174 -2.09 -6.50 22.33
C GLU A 174 -2.88 -5.28 22.80
N MET A 175 -2.90 -4.20 22.02
CA MET A 175 -3.72 -3.02 22.34
C MET A 175 -5.20 -3.37 22.46
N LEU A 176 -5.75 -4.15 21.52
CA LEU A 176 -7.14 -4.62 21.59
C LEU A 176 -7.40 -5.48 22.84
N ALA A 177 -6.43 -6.33 23.21
CA ALA A 177 -6.55 -7.17 24.40
C ALA A 177 -6.65 -6.35 25.70
N THR A 178 -6.10 -5.12 25.75
CA THR A 178 -6.26 -4.24 26.92
C THR A 178 -7.71 -3.79 27.17
N GLY A 179 -8.56 -3.84 26.14
CA GLY A 179 -10.00 -3.56 26.21
C GLY A 179 -10.88 -4.81 26.17
N ASP A 180 -10.33 -5.99 26.50
CA ASP A 180 -11.02 -7.29 26.41
C ASP A 180 -11.53 -7.65 25.00
N ILE A 181 -10.96 -7.01 23.97
CA ILE A 181 -11.23 -7.30 22.56
C ILE A 181 -10.26 -8.39 22.10
N LEU A 182 -10.64 -9.62 22.42
CA LEU A 182 -9.90 -10.81 22.02
C LEU A 182 -10.26 -11.20 20.59
N VAL A 183 -9.21 -11.37 19.79
CA VAL A 183 -9.25 -11.98 18.47
C VAL A 183 -9.86 -13.38 18.60
N SER A 184 -11.06 -13.56 18.06
CA SER A 184 -11.81 -14.82 18.15
C SER A 184 -12.76 -14.99 16.98
N ASN A 185 -13.12 -16.24 16.68
CA ASN A 185 -14.10 -16.55 15.66
C ASN A 185 -15.51 -16.39 16.25
N GLY A 186 -16.30 -15.47 15.69
CA GLY A 186 -17.73 -15.36 15.96
C GLY A 186 -18.14 -14.48 17.15
N LYS A 187 -17.19 -13.93 17.92
CA LYS A 187 -17.51 -12.84 18.85
C LYS A 187 -17.52 -11.53 18.09
N GLU A 188 -18.61 -10.78 18.23
CA GLU A 188 -18.75 -9.46 17.65
C GLU A 188 -18.42 -8.40 18.70
N TYR A 189 -17.84 -7.30 18.22
CA TYR A 189 -17.51 -6.13 19.02
C TYR A 189 -18.09 -4.90 18.34
N ALA A 190 -18.52 -3.91 19.12
CA ALA A 190 -18.93 -2.64 18.53
C ALA A 190 -17.70 -1.97 17.90
N LEU A 191 -17.88 -1.40 16.72
CA LEU A 191 -16.79 -0.69 16.03
C LEU A 191 -16.25 0.47 16.88
N SER A 192 -17.12 1.15 17.64
CA SER A 192 -16.73 2.18 18.60
C SER A 192 -15.74 1.66 19.64
N ASP A 193 -16.00 0.48 20.20
CA ASP A 193 -15.15 -0.09 21.26
C ASP A 193 -13.76 -0.42 20.71
N VAL A 194 -13.69 -0.95 19.48
CA VAL A 194 -12.43 -1.21 18.76
C VAL A 194 -11.66 0.10 18.55
N ILE A 195 -12.32 1.13 18.03
CA ILE A 195 -11.71 2.44 17.76
C ILE A 195 -11.22 3.09 19.05
N ASP A 196 -12.05 3.11 20.10
CA ASP A 196 -11.75 3.78 21.37
C ASP A 196 -10.63 3.05 22.13
N THR A 197 -10.61 1.72 22.10
CA THR A 197 -9.54 0.92 22.70
C THR A 197 -8.19 1.23 22.05
N ILE A 198 -8.12 1.22 20.71
CA ILE A 198 -6.89 1.59 20.00
C ILE A 198 -6.53 3.05 20.24
N LYS A 199 -7.49 3.97 20.18
CA LYS A 199 -7.24 5.38 20.42
C LYS A 199 -6.65 5.64 21.82
N HIS A 200 -7.14 4.93 22.83
CA HIS A 200 -6.62 5.04 24.19
C HIS A 200 -5.20 4.48 24.31
N ALA A 201 -4.91 3.35 23.66
CA ALA A 201 -3.60 2.70 23.75
C ALA A 201 -2.53 3.34 22.85
N PHE A 202 -2.93 3.85 21.68
CA PHE A 202 -2.03 4.42 20.66
C PHE A 202 -1.91 5.94 20.75
N GLY A 203 -2.93 6.64 21.22
CA GLY A 203 -2.99 8.12 21.22
C GLY A 203 -3.65 8.74 19.98
N GLY A 204 -3.81 7.97 18.90
CA GLY A 204 -4.48 8.36 17.66
C GLY A 204 -5.63 7.43 17.27
N SER A 205 -6.63 7.93 16.54
CA SER A 205 -7.71 7.09 16.02
C SER A 205 -7.22 6.24 14.84
N PRO A 206 -7.48 4.92 14.82
CA PRO A 206 -7.11 4.09 13.68
C PRO A 206 -8.07 4.29 12.51
N GLN A 207 -7.62 3.93 11.31
CA GLN A 207 -8.53 3.65 10.18
C GLN A 207 -8.88 2.16 10.17
N ILE A 208 -10.15 1.81 10.00
CA ILE A 208 -10.61 0.41 9.97
C ILE A 208 -11.33 0.14 8.66
N ILE A 209 -10.89 -0.92 7.97
CA ILE A 209 -11.47 -1.41 6.72
C ILE A 209 -12.07 -2.78 7.01
N CYS A 210 -13.37 -2.91 6.71
CA CYS A 210 -14.11 -4.15 6.93
C CYS A 210 -14.55 -4.78 5.60
N LYS A 211 -14.61 -6.11 5.59
CA LYS A 211 -15.15 -6.92 4.51
C LYS A 211 -16.23 -7.83 5.05
N LYS A 212 -17.45 -7.66 4.56
CA LYS A 212 -18.63 -8.43 4.97
C LYS A 212 -18.84 -8.45 6.50
N GLY A 213 -18.58 -7.31 7.16
CA GLY A 213 -18.74 -7.16 8.61
C GLY A 213 -17.52 -7.54 9.45
N SER A 214 -16.49 -8.17 8.88
CA SER A 214 -15.26 -8.52 9.59
C SER A 214 -14.13 -7.55 9.25
N VAL A 215 -13.29 -7.19 10.23
CA VAL A 215 -12.09 -6.37 10.00
C VAL A 215 -11.16 -7.07 9.01
N GLU A 216 -10.81 -6.41 7.91
CA GLU A 216 -9.84 -6.88 6.91
C GLU A 216 -8.50 -6.19 7.10
N GLU A 217 -8.52 -4.89 7.40
CA GLU A 217 -7.33 -4.08 7.60
C GLU A 217 -7.56 -2.97 8.64
N LEU A 218 -6.51 -2.64 9.38
CA LEU A 218 -6.44 -1.54 10.33
C LEU A 218 -5.17 -0.74 10.04
N ARG A 219 -5.25 0.60 10.08
CA ARG A 219 -4.10 1.47 9.84
C ARG A 219 -3.85 2.39 11.02
N LEU A 220 -2.58 2.49 11.40
CA LEU A 220 -2.07 3.49 12.34
C LEU A 220 -1.31 4.55 11.55
N CYS A 221 -1.57 5.83 11.84
CA CYS A 221 -0.91 6.94 11.16
C CYS A 221 0.23 7.47 12.03
N PHE A 222 1.34 7.84 11.40
CA PHE A 222 2.54 8.36 12.04
C PHE A 222 3.00 9.64 11.34
N THR A 223 3.52 10.57 12.11
CA THR A 223 4.24 11.73 11.57
C THR A 223 5.52 11.29 10.83
N LYS A 224 6.14 12.23 10.10
CA LYS A 224 7.38 11.98 9.36
C LYS A 224 8.57 11.58 10.23
N ASP A 225 8.54 11.89 11.52
CA ASP A 225 9.54 11.42 12.50
C ASP A 225 9.16 10.07 13.15
N LEU A 226 8.21 9.35 12.56
CA LEU A 226 7.75 8.01 12.92
C LEU A 226 7.20 7.94 14.36
N LYS A 227 6.41 8.95 14.75
CA LYS A 227 5.71 9.03 16.03
C LYS A 227 4.19 9.02 15.85
N GLU A 228 3.51 8.51 16.87
CA GLU A 228 2.05 8.50 17.01
C GLU A 228 1.41 9.90 17.02
#